data_AF-A0A8S3JJD7-F1
#
_entry.id   AF-A0A8S3JJD7-F1
#
_cell.length_a   1.000
_cell.length_b   1.000
_cell.length_c   1.000
_cell.angle_alpha   90.00
_cell.angle_beta   90.00
_cell.angle_gamma   90.00
#
_symmetry.space_group_name_H-M   'P 1'
#
loop_
_entity.id
_entity.type
_entity.pdbx_description
1 polymer ?
#
loop_
_entity_poly.entity_id
_entity_poly.type
_entity_poly.pdbx_seq_one_letter_code
_entity_poly.pdbx_strand_id
1 'polypeptide(L)'
;DPSDEFVALRDLVSLELCHKYLPDLFSKESILKTNRATKEMIDKAREVCKLTKQETRRVHEMCLLQSINHNGDKQMRPFRLLVKQRLLELLKFDRHNKIELVDEQNRKIYITYQYEVDFEHYKNILQSYYKYIT
;
A
#
# COMPACT_ATOMS: atom_id res chain seq x y z
N ASP A 1 -19.49 -2.76 -7.09
CA ASP A 1 -18.06 -2.72 -6.75
C ASP A 1 -17.21 -2.67 -8.00
N PRO A 2 -16.10 -1.93 -7.99
CA PRO A 2 -15.15 -1.93 -9.10
C PRO A 2 -14.48 -3.30 -9.25
N SER A 3 -14.21 -3.74 -10.48
CA SER A 3 -13.41 -4.94 -10.74
C SER A 3 -11.95 -4.72 -10.37
N ASP A 4 -11.20 -5.81 -10.14
CA ASP A 4 -9.77 -5.72 -9.80
C ASP A 4 -8.96 -4.99 -10.88
N GLU A 5 -9.28 -5.22 -12.15
CA GLU A 5 -8.67 -4.54 -13.30
C GLU A 5 -8.95 -3.03 -13.27
N PHE A 6 -10.18 -2.64 -12.96
CA PHE A 6 -10.54 -1.23 -12.83
C PHE A 6 -9.81 -0.59 -11.64
N VAL A 7 -9.72 -1.29 -10.50
CA VAL A 7 -8.99 -0.81 -9.33
C VAL A 7 -7.51 -0.61 -9.66
N ALA A 8 -6.88 -1.57 -10.34
CA ALA A 8 -5.49 -1.48 -10.77
C ALA A 8 -5.26 -0.28 -11.71
N LEU A 9 -6.12 -0.09 -12.70
CA LEU A 9 -6.06 1.05 -13.61
C LEU A 9 -6.24 2.37 -12.86
N ARG A 10 -7.23 2.46 -11.98
CA ARG A 10 -7.50 3.66 -11.17
C ARG A 10 -6.31 4.01 -10.29
N ASP A 11 -5.68 3.03 -9.66
CA ASP A 11 -4.52 3.26 -8.80
C ASP A 11 -3.33 3.80 -9.61
N LEU A 12 -3.10 3.27 -10.81
CA LEU A 12 -2.07 3.79 -11.72
C LEU A 12 -2.35 5.24 -12.13
N VAL A 13 -3.58 5.54 -12.54
CA VAL A 13 -3.96 6.92 -12.89
C VAL A 13 -3.82 7.85 -11.68
N SER A 14 -4.23 7.39 -10.49
CA SER A 14 -4.13 8.17 -9.25
C SER A 14 -2.67 8.43 -8.86
N LEU A 15 -1.79 7.45 -9.06
CA LEU A 15 -0.35 7.58 -8.85
C LEU A 15 0.24 8.66 -9.77
N GLU A 16 -0.04 8.58 -11.07
CA GLU A 16 0.44 9.55 -12.05
C GLU A 16 -0.09 10.96 -11.79
N LEU A 17 -1.35 11.11 -11.38
CA LEU A 17 -1.92 12.40 -10.98
C LEU A 17 -1.17 12.99 -9.77
N CYS A 18 -0.91 12.17 -8.75
CA CYS A 18 -0.16 12.61 -7.57
C CYS A 18 1.28 13.00 -7.89
N HIS A 19 1.98 12.24 -8.74
CA HIS A 19 3.33 12.62 -9.19
C HIS A 19 3.32 13.92 -10.00
N LYS A 20 2.32 14.10 -10.87
CA LYS A 20 2.24 15.28 -11.75
C LYS A 20 1.87 16.55 -10.99
N TYR A 21 0.89 16.49 -10.10
CA TYR A 21 0.30 17.69 -9.48
C TYR A 21 0.73 17.90 -8.02
N LEU A 22 1.29 16.89 -7.35
CA LEU A 22 1.74 16.96 -5.96
C LEU A 22 3.17 16.39 -5.78
N PRO A 23 4.15 16.78 -6.62
CA PRO A 23 5.49 16.18 -6.63
C PRO A 23 6.21 16.34 -5.28
N ASP A 24 6.01 17.46 -4.58
CA ASP A 24 6.68 17.70 -3.30
C ASP A 24 6.23 16.72 -2.20
N LEU A 25 4.97 16.28 -2.25
CA LEU A 25 4.39 15.37 -1.26
C LEU A 25 4.61 13.91 -1.63
N PHE A 26 4.59 13.57 -2.92
CA PHE A 26 4.72 12.19 -3.42
C PHE A 26 6.10 11.89 -4.02
N SER A 27 7.09 12.74 -3.79
CA SER A 27 8.49 12.44 -4.14
C SER A 27 9.04 11.30 -3.30
N LYS A 28 10.05 10.61 -3.86
CA LYS A 28 10.80 9.57 -3.15
C LYS A 28 11.30 10.03 -1.77
N GLU A 29 11.82 11.24 -1.67
CA GLU A 29 12.36 11.78 -0.41
C GLU A 29 11.26 12.01 0.64
N SER A 30 10.14 12.61 0.24
CA SER A 30 9.01 12.86 1.14
C SER A 30 8.35 11.57 1.59
N ILE A 31 8.20 10.62 0.67
CA ILE A 31 7.61 9.31 0.94
C ILE A 31 8.47 8.53 1.94
N LEU A 32 9.79 8.45 1.75
CA LEU A 32 10.68 7.71 2.65
C LEU A 32 10.77 8.30 4.07
N LYS A 33 10.43 9.58 4.25
CA LYS A 33 10.31 10.21 5.59
C LYS A 33 9.05 9.78 6.34
N THR A 34 8.10 9.13 5.68
CA THR A 34 6.79 8.80 6.24
C THR A 34 6.48 7.32 6.11
N ASN A 35 5.99 6.71 7.19
CA ASN A 35 5.61 5.29 7.15
C ASN A 35 4.15 5.07 6.75
N ARG A 36 3.33 6.13 6.69
CA ARG A 36 1.91 6.12 6.32
C ARG A 36 1.54 7.47 5.67
N ALA A 37 0.48 7.48 4.86
CA ALA A 37 -0.08 8.72 4.30
C ALA A 37 -0.43 9.72 5.42
N THR A 38 0.17 10.90 5.37
CA THR A 38 -0.05 11.97 6.35
C THR A 38 -1.38 12.67 6.10
N LYS A 39 -1.85 13.45 7.09
CA LYS A 39 -3.06 14.27 6.94
C LYS A 39 -2.92 15.27 5.78
N GLU A 40 -1.76 15.90 5.67
CA GLU A 40 -1.46 16.83 4.58
C GLU A 40 -1.55 16.17 3.20
N MET A 41 -0.98 14.97 3.03
CA MET A 41 -1.09 14.22 1.78
C MET A 41 -2.55 13.90 1.43
N ILE A 42 -3.35 13.52 2.42
CA ILE A 42 -4.78 13.22 2.24
C ILE A 42 -5.56 14.48 1.85
N ASP A 43 -5.34 15.59 2.54
CA ASP A 43 -6.09 16.82 2.29
C ASP A 43 -5.72 17.42 0.94
N LYS A 44 -4.43 17.43 0.56
CA LYS A 44 -3.98 17.91 -0.75
C LYS A 44 -4.36 16.98 -1.90
N ALA A 45 -4.28 15.67 -1.73
CA ALA A 45 -4.76 14.72 -2.74
C ALA A 45 -6.27 14.84 -2.97
N ARG A 46 -7.06 15.10 -1.92
CA ARG A 46 -8.49 15.39 -2.04
C ARG A 46 -8.75 16.71 -2.76
N GLU A 47 -8.01 17.76 -2.43
CA GLU A 47 -8.18 19.09 -3.01
C GLU A 47 -7.84 19.10 -4.50
N VAL A 48 -6.67 18.57 -4.87
CA VAL A 48 -6.07 18.71 -6.20
C VAL A 48 -6.44 17.54 -7.11
N CYS A 49 -6.28 16.31 -6.63
CA CYS A 49 -6.47 15.10 -7.43
C CYS A 49 -7.86 14.46 -7.24
N LYS A 50 -8.71 15.05 -6.38
CA LYS A 50 -10.05 14.55 -6.02
C LYS A 50 -10.06 13.11 -5.49
N LEU A 51 -8.94 12.67 -4.91
CA LEU A 51 -8.81 11.33 -4.35
C LEU A 51 -9.49 11.22 -2.98
N THR A 52 -10.10 10.08 -2.74
CA THR A 52 -10.55 9.70 -1.40
C THR A 52 -9.38 9.38 -0.49
N LYS A 53 -9.62 9.40 0.83
CA LYS A 53 -8.62 9.01 1.83
C LYS A 53 -8.06 7.60 1.59
N GLN A 54 -8.89 6.67 1.11
CA GLN A 54 -8.49 5.30 0.85
C GLN A 54 -7.59 5.20 -0.38
N GLU A 55 -7.94 5.90 -1.46
CA GLU A 55 -7.13 5.97 -2.67
C GLU A 55 -5.78 6.63 -2.39
N THR A 56 -5.74 7.74 -1.63
CA THR A 56 -4.47 8.37 -1.24
C THR A 56 -3.55 7.43 -0.45
N ARG A 57 -4.12 6.60 0.43
CA ARG A 57 -3.34 5.60 1.16
C ARG A 57 -2.75 4.55 0.21
N ARG A 58 -3.52 4.07 -0.78
CA ARG A 58 -3.01 3.14 -1.79
C ARG A 58 -1.86 3.76 -2.58
N VAL A 59 -2.03 4.99 -3.05
CA VAL A 59 -0.98 5.74 -3.77
C VAL A 59 0.27 5.91 -2.91
N HIS A 60 0.14 6.29 -1.64
CA HIS A 60 1.28 6.41 -0.71
C HIS A 60 2.07 5.11 -0.59
N GLU A 61 1.39 3.97 -0.42
CA GLU A 61 2.05 2.66 -0.32
C GLU A 61 2.73 2.27 -1.65
N MET A 62 2.11 2.57 -2.80
CA MET A 62 2.72 2.36 -4.12
C MET A 62 4.00 3.18 -4.29
N CYS A 63 3.96 4.48 -3.97
CA CYS A 63 5.15 5.33 -3.99
C CYS A 63 6.23 4.81 -3.04
N LEU A 64 5.85 4.35 -1.83
CA LEU A 64 6.78 3.83 -0.83
C LEU A 64 7.46 2.56 -1.34
N LEU A 65 6.70 1.66 -1.94
CA LEU A 65 7.21 0.43 -2.54
C LEU A 65 8.14 0.74 -3.73
N GLN A 66 7.80 1.70 -4.59
CA GLN A 66 8.69 2.16 -5.69
C GLN A 66 9.98 2.85 -5.18
N SER A 67 9.93 3.43 -3.98
CA SER A 67 11.03 4.22 -3.42
C SER A 67 12.10 3.38 -2.72
N ILE A 68 11.76 2.19 -2.23
CA ILE A 68 12.68 1.32 -1.50
C ILE A 68 13.48 0.41 -2.45
N ASN A 69 14.75 0.17 -2.11
CA ASN A 69 15.57 -0.77 -2.87
C ASN A 69 15.16 -2.22 -2.59
N HIS A 70 14.61 -2.91 -3.59
CA HIS A 70 14.17 -4.29 -3.49
C HIS A 70 15.30 -5.32 -3.39
N ASN A 71 16.52 -4.98 -3.83
CA ASN A 71 17.65 -5.90 -3.89
C ASN A 71 18.41 -6.01 -2.55
N GLY A 72 18.00 -5.26 -1.53
CA GLY A 72 18.69 -5.19 -0.24
C GLY A 72 17.75 -5.33 0.95
N ASP A 73 18.14 -6.16 1.91
CA ASP A 73 17.31 -6.47 3.08
C ASP A 73 17.17 -5.27 4.05
N LYS A 74 18.07 -4.28 3.97
CA LYS A 74 18.09 -3.11 4.87
C LYS A 74 16.84 -2.23 4.78
N GLN A 75 16.27 -2.05 3.60
CA GLN A 75 15.08 -1.21 3.40
C GLN A 75 13.80 -2.05 3.23
N MET A 76 13.90 -3.21 2.59
CA MET A 76 12.76 -4.10 2.43
C MET A 76 12.30 -4.70 3.76
N ARG A 77 13.19 -5.16 4.64
CA ARG A 77 12.78 -5.79 5.90
C ARG A 77 11.93 -4.87 6.79
N PRO A 78 12.31 -3.60 7.05
CA PRO A 78 11.47 -2.65 7.78
C PRO A 78 10.10 -2.43 7.11
N PHE A 79 10.09 -2.26 5.78
CA PHE A 79 8.84 -2.10 5.04
C PHE A 79 7.91 -3.31 5.19
N ARG A 80 8.45 -4.53 5.04
CA ARG A 80 7.68 -5.78 5.25
C ARG A 80 7.10 -5.87 6.65
N LEU A 81 7.86 -5.48 7.68
CA LEU A 81 7.40 -5.46 9.07
C LEU A 81 6.26 -4.44 9.29
N LEU A 82 6.35 -3.24 8.70
CA LEU A 82 5.30 -2.23 8.77
C LEU A 82 4.00 -2.69 8.11
N VAL A 83 4.09 -3.33 6.93
CA VAL A 83 2.93 -3.94 6.26
C VAL A 83 2.31 -5.02 7.15
N LYS A 84 3.13 -5.94 7.70
CA LYS A 84 2.64 -6.98 8.62
C LYS A 84 1.93 -6.39 9.85
N GLN A 85 2.47 -5.32 10.43
CA GLN A 85 1.85 -4.68 11.58
C GLN A 85 0.48 -4.07 11.24
N ARG A 86 0.36 -3.41 10.08
CA ARG A 86 -0.91 -2.84 9.61
C ARG A 86 -1.97 -3.90 9.31
N LEU A 87 -1.58 -5.00 8.67
CA LEU A 87 -2.48 -6.14 8.46
C LEU A 87 -2.95 -6.70 9.81
N LEU A 88 -2.04 -6.80 10.78
CA LEU A 88 -2.36 -7.28 12.12
C LEU A 88 -3.31 -6.33 12.88
N GLU A 89 -3.22 -5.01 12.65
CA GLU A 89 -4.17 -4.00 13.16
C GLU A 89 -5.56 -4.19 12.54
N LEU A 90 -5.65 -4.43 11.23
CA LEU A 90 -6.92 -4.68 10.55
C LEU A 90 -7.58 -5.97 11.04
N LEU A 91 -6.81 -7.05 11.17
CA LEU A 91 -7.29 -8.32 11.71
C LEU A 91 -7.69 -8.20 13.19
N LYS A 92 -7.03 -7.34 13.97
CA LYS A 92 -7.44 -7.02 15.35
C LYS A 92 -8.78 -6.30 15.42
N PHE A 93 -9.07 -5.45 14.43
CA PHE A 93 -10.34 -4.73 14.30
C PHE A 93 -11.48 -5.67 13.93
N ASP A 94 -11.26 -6.62 13.02
CA ASP A 94 -12.23 -7.65 12.66
C ASP A 94 -12.58 -8.57 13.84
N ARG A 95 -11.64 -8.80 14.76
CA ARG A 95 -11.88 -9.60 15.98
C ARG A 95 -12.81 -8.95 17.00
N HIS A 96 -13.00 -7.64 16.98
CA HIS A 96 -14.06 -7.01 17.78
C HIS A 96 -15.47 -7.27 17.20
N ASN A 97 -15.55 -7.61 15.90
CA ASN A 97 -16.81 -7.95 15.22
C ASN A 97 -17.01 -9.47 15.01
N LYS A 98 -15.96 -10.29 15.14
CA LYS A 98 -15.99 -11.75 15.14
C LYS A 98 -15.09 -12.32 16.24
N ILE A 99 -15.67 -12.48 17.43
CA ILE A 99 -15.12 -13.41 18.42
C ILE A 99 -15.61 -14.79 17.99
N GLU A 100 -14.72 -15.61 17.44
CA GLU A 100 -14.57 -17.04 17.78
C GLU A 100 -13.46 -17.69 16.95
N LEU A 101 -12.55 -18.38 17.66
CA LEU A 101 -11.73 -19.51 17.20
C LEU A 101 -10.62 -19.27 16.16
N VAL A 102 -9.45 -18.76 16.58
CA VAL A 102 -8.18 -19.14 15.93
C VAL A 102 -7.05 -19.22 16.97
N ASP A 103 -6.57 -20.43 17.25
CA ASP A 103 -5.40 -20.71 18.09
C ASP A 103 -4.14 -19.98 17.57
N GLU A 104 -3.21 -19.63 18.45
CA GLU A 104 -2.13 -18.67 18.17
C GLU A 104 -1.19 -19.09 17.02
N GLN A 105 -1.09 -20.40 16.76
CA GLN A 105 -0.37 -20.98 15.63
C GLN A 105 -1.10 -20.78 14.29
N ASN A 106 -2.41 -21.02 14.24
CA ASN A 106 -3.23 -20.79 13.05
C ASN A 106 -3.29 -19.31 12.68
N ARG A 107 -3.17 -18.42 13.67
CA ARG A 107 -3.03 -16.99 13.48
C ARG A 107 -1.75 -16.62 12.72
N LYS A 108 -0.60 -17.22 13.08
CA LYS A 108 0.68 -17.01 12.35
C LYS A 108 0.58 -17.49 10.90
N ILE A 109 -0.07 -18.63 10.67
CA ILE A 109 -0.24 -19.20 9.33
C ILE A 109 -1.13 -18.31 8.47
N TYR A 110 -2.29 -17.88 8.97
CA TYR A 110 -3.20 -17.01 8.23
C TYR A 110 -2.57 -15.64 7.88
N ILE A 111 -1.87 -15.03 8.83
CA ILE A 111 -1.15 -13.77 8.58
C ILE A 111 -0.06 -13.96 7.53
N THR A 112 0.64 -15.09 7.56
CA THR A 112 1.70 -15.40 6.59
C THR A 112 1.10 -15.61 5.20
N TYR A 113 0.01 -16.37 5.10
CA TYR A 113 -0.69 -16.63 3.85
C TYR A 113 -1.29 -15.35 3.25
N GLN A 114 -2.00 -14.53 4.05
CA GLN A 114 -2.55 -13.26 3.56
C GLN A 114 -1.44 -12.30 3.12
N TYR A 115 -0.32 -12.27 3.86
CA TYR A 115 0.84 -11.48 3.49
C TYR A 115 1.46 -11.94 2.16
N GLU A 116 1.57 -13.25 1.94
CA GLU A 116 2.07 -13.82 0.67
C GLU A 116 1.13 -13.51 -0.49
N VAL A 117 -0.18 -13.63 -0.30
CA VAL A 117 -1.19 -13.28 -1.30
C VAL A 117 -1.14 -11.80 -1.66
N ASP A 118 -1.12 -10.91 -0.66
CA ASP A 118 -1.04 -9.47 -0.89
C ASP A 118 0.29 -9.09 -1.53
N PHE A 119 1.42 -9.68 -1.07
CA PHE A 119 2.74 -9.42 -1.64
C PHE A 119 2.83 -9.86 -3.11
N GLU A 120 2.29 -11.03 -3.46
CA GLU A 120 2.27 -11.49 -4.85
C GLU A 120 1.34 -10.64 -5.71
N HIS A 121 0.20 -10.19 -5.17
CA HIS A 121 -0.68 -9.24 -5.84
C HIS A 121 0.03 -7.91 -6.14
N TYR A 122 0.70 -7.32 -5.14
CA TYR A 122 1.49 -6.09 -5.33
C TYR A 122 2.65 -6.27 -6.31
N LYS A 123 3.33 -7.42 -6.26
CA LYS A 123 4.42 -7.76 -7.19
C LYS A 123 3.90 -7.91 -8.63
N ASN A 124 2.72 -8.50 -8.83
CA ASN A 124 2.07 -8.62 -10.14
C ASN A 124 1.63 -7.26 -10.69
N ILE A 125 1.12 -6.37 -9.84
CA ILE A 125 0.81 -4.98 -10.22
C ILE A 125 2.08 -4.26 -10.67
N LEU A 126 3.17 -4.38 -9.91
CA LEU A 126 4.46 -3.77 -10.26
C LEU A 126 5.04 -4.33 -11.56
N GLN A 127 5.02 -5.65 -11.75
CA GLN A 127 5.50 -6.27 -13.00
C GLN A 127 4.67 -5.84 -14.20
N SER A 128 3.35 -5.71 -14.03
CA SER A 128 2.47 -5.18 -15.08
C SER A 128 2.83 -3.73 -15.40
N TYR A 129 3.06 -2.89 -14.39
CA TYR A 129 3.50 -1.50 -14.58
C TYR A 129 4.82 -1.40 -15.36
N TYR A 130 5.84 -2.17 -14.98
CA TYR A 130 7.11 -2.17 -15.71
C TYR A 130 6.96 -2.66 -17.16
N LYS A 131 6.12 -3.67 -17.40
CA LYS A 131 5.82 -4.17 -18.76
C LYS A 131 5.15 -3.13 -19.66
N TYR A 132 4.36 -2.20 -19.12
CA TYR A 132 3.69 -1.16 -19.90
C TYR A 132 4.54 0.11 -20.12
N ILE A 133 5.67 0.24 -19.43
CA ILE A 133 6.55 1.44 -19.49
C ILE A 133 7.88 1.16 -20.23
N THR A 134 8.17 -0.10 -20.56
CA THR A 134 9.28 -0.49 -21.46
C THR A 134 8.74 -0.87 -22.83
#